data_AF-A0A438BLH1-F1
#
_entry.id   AF-A0A438BLH1-F1
#
_cell.length_a   1.000
_cell.length_b   1.000
_cell.length_c   1.000
_cell.angle_alpha   90.00
_cell.angle_beta   90.00
_cell.angle_gamma   90.00
#
_symmetry.space_group_name_H-M   'P 1'
#
loop_
_entity.id
_entity.type
_entity.pdbx_description
1 polymer ?
#
loop_
_entity_poly.entity_id
_entity_poly.type
_entity_poly.pdbx_seq_one_letter_code
_entity_poly.pdbx_strand_id
1 'polypeptide(L)' 'MPRAMLATQAQHTAILRQLQHHFDLPSAAEPSASTTAVPHSYPTEPQAPSGAATEEADPSA' A
#
# COMPACT_ATOMS: atom_id res chain seq x y z
N MET A 1 -29.83 -20.90 5.89
CA MET A 1 -29.03 -21.26 4.70
C MET A 1 -27.50 -21.04 4.85
N PRO A 2 -26.82 -21.44 5.95
CA PRO A 2 -25.35 -21.27 6.02
C PRO A 2 -24.56 -22.47 5.48
N ARG A 3 -24.98 -23.72 5.74
CA ARG A 3 -24.17 -24.92 5.40
C ARG A 3 -23.93 -25.11 3.91
N ALA A 4 -24.92 -24.79 3.07
CA ALA A 4 -24.79 -24.90 1.61
C ALA A 4 -23.75 -23.91 1.07
N MET A 5 -23.75 -22.66 1.57
CA MET A 5 -22.81 -21.63 1.16
C MET A 5 -21.36 -22.01 1.50
N LEU A 6 -21.12 -22.57 2.71
CA LEU A 6 -19.79 -23.05 3.10
C LEU A 6 -19.37 -24.28 2.27
N ALA A 7 -20.28 -25.19 1.96
CA ALA A 7 -19.99 -26.35 1.12
C ALA A 7 -19.57 -25.91 -0.29
N THR A 8 -20.28 -24.94 -0.88
CA THR A 8 -19.94 -24.36 -2.18
C THR A 8 -18.60 -23.62 -2.15
N GLN A 9 -18.32 -22.87 -1.08
CA GLN A 9 -17.03 -22.19 -0.91
C GLN A 9 -15.88 -23.21 -0.82
N ALA A 10 -16.02 -24.25 0.00
CA ALA A 10 -15.00 -25.29 0.14
C ALA A 10 -14.76 -26.04 -1.19
N GLN A 11 -15.82 -26.33 -1.94
CA GLN A 11 -15.72 -26.94 -3.27
C GLN A 11 -14.97 -26.03 -4.25
N HIS A 12 -15.33 -24.75 -4.30
CA HIS A 12 -14.67 -23.77 -5.18
C HIS A 12 -13.17 -23.62 -4.84
N THR A 13 -12.84 -23.53 -3.55
CA THR A 13 -11.44 -23.48 -3.09
C THR A 13 -10.67 -24.76 -3.41
N ALA A 14 -11.28 -25.94 -3.33
CA ALA A 14 -10.63 -27.20 -3.68
C ALA A 14 -10.21 -27.23 -5.16
N ILE A 15 -11.10 -26.78 -6.06
CA ILE A 15 -10.83 -26.68 -7.50
C ILE A 15 -9.66 -25.71 -7.74
N LEU A 16 -9.69 -24.53 -7.13
CA LEU A 16 -8.62 -23.54 -7.28
C LEU A 16 -7.27 -24.07 -6.77
N ARG A 17 -7.24 -24.82 -5.66
CA ARG A 17 -6.00 -25.47 -5.18
C ARG A 17 -5.48 -26.53 -6.14
N GLN A 18 -6.39 -27.31 -6.71
CA GLN A 18 -6.01 -28.32 -7.69
C GLN A 18 -5.39 -27.67 -8.93
N LEU A 19 -5.99 -26.60 -9.45
CA LEU A 19 -5.41 -25.84 -10.56
C LEU A 19 -4.05 -25.22 -10.19
N GLN A 20 -3.92 -24.59 -9.02
CA GLN A 20 -2.64 -24.04 -8.57
C GLN A 20 -1.52 -25.08 -8.55
N HIS A 21 -1.79 -26.29 -8.03
CA HIS A 21 -0.82 -27.38 -8.01
C HIS A 21 -0.48 -27.90 -9.42
N HIS A 22 -1.46 -27.98 -10.34
CA HIS A 22 -1.20 -28.48 -11.70
C HIS A 22 -0.36 -27.51 -12.54
N PHE A 23 -0.36 -26.23 -12.20
CA PHE A 23 0.30 -25.18 -12.98
C PHE A 23 1.49 -24.54 -12.23
N ASP A 24 1.90 -25.09 -11.07
CA ASP A 24 2.93 -24.50 -10.18
C ASP A 24 2.68 -23.01 -9.89
N LEU A 25 1.41 -22.62 -9.73
CA LEU A 25 1.04 -21.24 -9.47
C LEU A 25 1.36 -20.87 -8.01
N PRO A 26 1.88 -19.66 -7.75
CA PRO A 26 2.04 -19.17 -6.39
C PRO A 26 0.67 -19.14 -5.71
N SER A 27 0.63 -19.48 -4.42
CA SER A 27 -0.61 -19.46 -3.68
C SER A 27 -1.16 -18.03 -3.66
N ALA A 28 -2.37 -17.83 -4.19
CA ALA A 28 -3.04 -16.52 -4.13
C ALA A 28 -3.49 -16.15 -2.71
N ALA A 29 -3.29 -17.04 -1.74
CA ALA A 29 -3.52 -16.77 -0.32
C ALA A 29 -2.30 -16.05 0.30
N GLU A 30 -1.83 -14.97 -0.32
CA GLU A 30 -1.20 -13.93 0.48
C GLU A 30 -2.36 -13.31 1.26
N PRO A 31 -2.51 -13.56 2.57
CA PRO A 31 -3.42 -12.73 3.35
C PRO A 31 -2.99 -11.30 3.08
N SER A 32 -3.94 -10.41 2.79
CA SER A 32 -3.71 -8.98 2.83
C SER A 32 -3.38 -8.58 4.27
N ALA A 33 -2.18 -8.94 4.70
CA ALA A 33 -1.53 -8.58 5.95
C ALA A 33 -0.27 -7.77 5.58
N SER A 34 -0.45 -6.82 4.66
CA SER A 34 0.26 -5.56 4.73
C SER A 34 -0.74 -4.45 5.07
N THR A 35 -1.47 -4.65 6.18
CA THR A 35 -1.76 -3.55 7.10
C THR A 35 -0.39 -3.17 7.66
N THR A 36 0.30 -2.14 7.18
CA THR A 36 -0.06 -0.73 7.28
C THR A 36 0.77 0.05 6.27
N ALA A 37 0.21 0.35 5.09
CA ALA A 37 0.64 1.55 4.38
C ALA A 37 -0.25 2.68 4.88
N VAL A 38 0.21 3.42 5.91
CA VAL A 38 -0.31 4.78 6.12
C VAL A 38 -0.10 5.50 4.78
N PRO A 39 -1.15 5.98 4.10
CA PRO A 39 -0.93 6.89 2.99
C PRO A 39 -0.29 8.14 3.60
N HIS A 40 1.02 8.30 3.44
CA HIS A 40 1.69 9.58 3.69
C HIS A 40 1.22 10.55 2.60
N SER A 41 -0.03 11.00 2.72
CA SER A 41 -0.52 12.16 1.99
C SER A 41 0.01 13.40 2.67
N TYR A 42 1.21 13.84 2.28
CA TYR A 42 1.55 15.26 2.28
C TYR A 42 2.51 15.55 1.12
N PRO A 43 2.15 16.42 0.17
CA PRO A 43 3.16 17.09 -0.64
C PRO A 43 3.75 18.18 0.27
N THR A 44 4.94 17.98 0.81
CA THR A 44 5.71 19.15 1.24
C THR A 44 6.20 19.80 -0.03
N GLU A 45 5.54 20.90 -0.38
CA GLU A 45 5.95 21.90 -1.37
C GLU A 45 7.49 22.02 -1.36
N PRO A 46 8.17 22.02 -2.53
CA PRO A 46 9.60 22.27 -2.56
C PRO A 46 9.83 23.63 -1.93
N GLN A 47 10.41 23.64 -0.73
CA GLN A 47 10.72 24.85 0.00
C GLN A 47 11.56 25.73 -0.94
N ALA A 48 10.93 26.75 -1.53
CA ALA A 48 11.64 27.80 -2.23
C ALA A 48 12.72 28.30 -1.26
N PRO A 49 13.94 28.65 -1.72
CA PRO A 49 14.96 29.18 -0.83
C PRO A 49 14.38 30.42 -0.17
N SER A 50 13.97 30.27 1.08
CA SER A 50 13.46 31.35 1.90
C SER A 50 14.64 32.28 2.09
N GLY A 51 14.62 33.39 1.34
CA GLY A 51 15.69 34.36 1.33
C GLY A 51 15.98 34.84 2.75
N ALA A 52 17.19 34.58 3.22
CA ALA A 52 17.83 35.29 4.32
C ALA A 52 19.34 34.98 4.31
N ALA A 53 20.11 35.70 3.49
CA ALA A 53 21.37 36.25 3.98
C ALA A 53 20.97 37.62 4.55
N THR A 54 20.61 37.68 5.83
CA THR A 54 21.52 38.18 6.88
C THR A 54 22.30 39.40 6.40
N GLU A 55 21.75 40.57 6.77
CA GLU A 55 22.48 41.69 7.36
C GLU A 55 23.70 42.23 6.61
N GLU A 56 23.58 43.43 6.05
CA GLU A 56 24.60 44.47 6.21
C GLU A 56 23.87 45.81 6.23
N ALA A 57 24.16 46.58 7.27
CA ALA A 57 23.47 47.80 7.65
C ALA A 57 23.66 48.95 6.64
N ASP A 58 22.74 49.93 6.71
CA ASP A 58 22.94 51.29 6.24
C ASP A 58 24.11 51.93 7.01
N PRO A 59 25.10 52.50 6.29
CA PRO A 59 25.65 53.76 6.74
C PRO A 59 25.41 54.83 5.67
N SER A 60 24.42 55.67 5.92
CA SER A 60 24.29 57.01 5.34
C SER A 60 25.63 57.76 5.35
N ALA A 61 26.05 58.25 4.18
CA ALA A 61 27.01 59.35 3.99
C ALA A 61 26.73 60.06 2.67
#